data_AF-A0A9Q3H8Q0-F1
#
_entry.id   AF-A0A9Q3H8Q0-F1
#
_cell.length_a   1.000
_cell.length_b   1.000
_cell.length_c   1.000
_cell.angle_alpha   90.00
_cell.angle_beta   90.00
_cell.angle_gamma   90.00
#
_symmetry.space_group_name_H-M   'P 1'
#
loop_
_entity.id
_entity.type
_entity.pdbx_description
1 polymer ?
#
loop_
_entity_poly.entity_id
_entity_poly.type
_entity_poly.pdbx_seq_one_letter_code
_entity_poly.pdbx_strand_id
1 'polypeptide(L)'
;MDLPPSSYHDSLEEFWNEEEEPEEVETVMKVVPSVYHQYLDVFSKAKAEKLPPHHACDHHIELEIYLCGAYNLLRIKEGHEHLTAFRTKYGSYEYLVIPFGLTNAPSSFQNPFNDIFYDPFDIYFVVYLDDIMVFSKSEEEHVIHVSSVLSKLRANNIFAKASKCLLDVSSVEYLGYIVSSEGLNMDQEKVQQILNWKPPRNLKALQSFLGFANFHRHLIKNYSKKISSLTSFLKKDSCFPLNDEALNQFHQLKEAFTITPILLYPPLWRPMHPIMPWVLY
;
A
#
# COMPACT_ATOMS: atom_id res chain seq x y z
N MET A 1 15.10 -32.99 39.61
CA MET A 1 15.08 -33.80 38.37
C MET A 1 14.72 -32.82 37.29
N ASP A 2 15.73 -32.14 36.79
CA ASP A 2 15.61 -30.76 36.34
C ASP A 2 15.68 -30.75 34.82
N LEU A 3 14.68 -30.12 34.20
CA LEU A 3 14.59 -30.07 32.74
C LEU A 3 15.73 -29.18 32.20
N PRO A 4 16.46 -29.62 31.16
CA PRO A 4 17.51 -28.80 30.58
C PRO A 4 16.91 -27.54 29.93
N PRO A 5 17.41 -26.34 30.23
CA PRO A 5 17.01 -25.12 29.53
C PRO A 5 17.69 -25.03 28.15
N SER A 6 17.05 -24.31 27.23
CA SER A 6 17.52 -23.96 25.87
C SER A 6 18.05 -25.11 24.99
N SER A 7 17.21 -25.54 24.05
CA SER A 7 17.66 -26.05 22.74
C SER A 7 17.01 -25.26 21.58
N TYR A 8 16.49 -24.07 21.89
CA TYR A 8 15.63 -23.26 21.01
C TYR A 8 16.27 -21.91 20.60
N HIS A 9 17.31 -21.45 21.29
CA HIS A 9 18.15 -20.33 20.83
C HIS A 9 19.24 -20.85 19.88
N ASP A 10 19.97 -21.87 20.31
CA ASP A 10 21.11 -22.48 19.63
C ASP A 10 20.77 -22.90 18.18
N SER A 11 19.53 -23.34 17.93
CA SER A 11 19.03 -23.78 16.61
C SER A 11 18.50 -22.67 15.70
N LEU A 12 18.41 -21.43 16.20
CA LEU A 12 18.11 -20.23 15.38
C LEU A 12 19.39 -19.47 15.01
N GLU A 13 20.40 -19.46 15.88
CA GLU A 13 21.69 -18.80 15.59
C GLU A 13 22.45 -19.49 14.44
N GLU A 14 22.35 -20.83 14.29
CA GLU A 14 22.93 -21.56 13.15
C GLU A 14 22.20 -21.35 11.80
N PHE A 15 21.03 -20.68 11.77
CA PHE A 15 20.20 -20.57 10.56
C PHE A 15 20.34 -19.24 9.80
N TRP A 16 21.15 -18.31 10.30
CA TRP A 16 21.48 -17.04 9.64
C TRP A 16 22.94 -17.05 9.14
N ASN A 17 23.15 -16.56 7.92
CA ASN A 17 24.50 -16.44 7.35
C ASN A 17 25.36 -15.43 8.13
N GLU A 18 26.68 -15.58 8.05
CA GLU A 18 27.73 -14.64 8.48
C GLU A 18 27.70 -13.27 7.74
N GLU A 19 26.60 -12.93 7.05
CA GLU A 19 26.45 -11.75 6.16
C GLU A 19 25.59 -10.62 6.76
N GLU A 20 24.94 -10.80 7.91
CA GLU A 20 24.05 -9.78 8.52
C GLU A 20 24.57 -9.23 9.86
N GLU A 21 24.30 -7.95 10.12
CA GLU A 21 24.70 -7.30 11.37
C GLU A 21 23.74 -7.69 12.51
N PRO A 22 24.23 -8.15 13.68
CA PRO A 22 23.38 -8.65 14.77
C PRO A 22 22.33 -7.65 15.28
N GLU A 23 22.62 -6.35 15.21
CA GLU A 23 21.67 -5.30 15.61
C GLU A 23 20.45 -5.22 14.67
N GLU A 24 20.61 -5.53 13.37
CA GLU A 24 19.47 -5.60 12.44
C GLU A 24 18.63 -6.85 12.71
N VAL A 25 19.26 -8.01 12.95
CA VAL A 25 18.55 -9.26 13.29
C VAL A 25 17.74 -9.12 14.58
N GLU A 26 18.34 -8.61 15.66
CA GLU A 26 17.63 -8.41 16.93
C GLU A 26 16.49 -7.39 16.80
N THR A 27 16.62 -6.41 15.89
CA THR A 27 15.56 -5.44 15.57
C THR A 27 14.42 -6.10 14.81
N VAL A 28 14.69 -6.94 13.80
CA VAL A 28 13.64 -7.67 13.06
C VAL A 28 12.91 -8.64 14.00
N MET A 29 13.61 -9.39 14.86
CA MET A 29 12.99 -10.32 15.81
C MET A 29 12.11 -9.65 16.87
N LYS A 30 12.30 -8.34 17.15
CA LYS A 30 11.44 -7.54 18.03
C LYS A 30 10.17 -7.02 17.33
N VAL A 31 10.18 -6.91 16.00
CA VAL A 31 9.04 -6.42 15.20
C VAL A 31 8.19 -7.57 14.65
N VAL A 32 8.80 -8.68 14.28
CA VAL A 32 8.12 -9.86 13.75
C VAL A 32 7.67 -10.78 14.90
N PRO A 33 6.36 -11.07 15.05
CA PRO A 33 5.85 -12.02 16.05
C PRO A 33 6.49 -13.41 15.93
N SER A 34 6.68 -14.08 17.07
CA SER A 34 7.40 -15.37 17.17
C SER A 34 6.82 -16.49 16.31
N VAL A 35 5.51 -16.46 16.03
CA VAL A 35 4.81 -17.40 15.14
C VAL A 35 5.35 -17.35 13.71
N TYR A 36 5.82 -16.18 13.27
CA TYR A 36 6.40 -15.98 11.94
C TYR A 36 7.94 -16.05 11.93
N HIS A 37 8.60 -16.39 13.06
CA HIS A 37 10.08 -16.45 13.11
C HIS A 37 10.67 -17.48 12.13
N GLN A 38 9.89 -18.48 11.73
CA GLN A 38 10.25 -19.42 10.64
C GLN A 38 10.36 -18.77 9.24
N TYR A 39 10.06 -17.48 9.07
CA TYR A 39 10.07 -16.72 7.80
C TYR A 39 10.98 -15.48 7.82
N LEU A 40 11.87 -15.33 8.82
CA LEU A 40 12.62 -14.08 9.01
C LEU A 40 13.55 -13.72 7.84
N ASP A 41 13.97 -14.68 7.03
CA ASP A 41 14.73 -14.46 5.79
C ASP A 41 13.99 -13.63 4.73
N VAL A 42 12.65 -13.59 4.75
CA VAL A 42 11.84 -12.68 3.92
C VAL A 42 12.11 -11.21 4.27
N PHE A 43 12.62 -10.94 5.47
CA PHE A 43 12.99 -9.59 5.93
C PHE A 43 14.50 -9.32 5.86
N SER A 44 15.29 -10.25 5.30
CA SER A 44 16.75 -10.14 5.15
C SER A 44 17.14 -9.03 4.16
N LYS A 45 17.77 -7.99 4.69
CA LYS A 45 18.29 -6.86 3.91
C LYS A 45 19.48 -7.29 3.04
N ALA A 46 20.37 -8.13 3.56
CA ALA A 46 21.53 -8.62 2.82
C ALA A 46 21.16 -9.52 1.63
N LYS A 47 19.99 -10.17 1.67
CA LYS A 47 19.41 -10.88 0.52
C LYS A 47 18.67 -9.93 -0.43
N ALA A 48 17.92 -8.96 0.10
CA ALA A 48 17.19 -7.97 -0.70
C ALA A 48 18.09 -7.05 -1.55
N GLU A 49 19.34 -6.81 -1.13
CA GLU A 49 20.33 -6.01 -1.89
C GLU A 49 21.07 -6.81 -2.99
N LYS A 50 20.88 -8.14 -3.06
CA LYS A 50 21.46 -8.99 -4.12
C LYS A 50 20.58 -8.94 -5.37
N LEU A 51 21.19 -8.65 -6.52
CA LEU A 51 20.45 -8.50 -7.79
C LEU A 51 19.68 -9.79 -8.14
N PRO A 52 18.38 -9.71 -8.50
CA PRO A 52 17.59 -10.87 -8.91
C PRO A 52 18.13 -11.47 -10.21
N PRO A 53 17.86 -12.77 -10.48
CA PRO A 53 18.13 -13.38 -11.77
C PRO A 53 17.18 -12.82 -12.86
N HIS A 54 17.51 -13.05 -14.13
CA HIS A 54 16.61 -12.77 -15.24
C HIS A 54 15.45 -13.77 -15.28
N HIS A 55 14.24 -13.30 -15.56
CA HIS A 55 13.03 -14.12 -15.64
C HIS A 55 12.36 -14.00 -17.02
N ALA A 56 11.51 -14.97 -17.37
CA ALA A 56 10.78 -14.98 -18.64
C ALA A 56 9.78 -13.81 -18.82
N CYS A 57 9.52 -13.06 -17.73
CA CYS A 57 8.65 -11.90 -17.66
C CYS A 57 9.40 -10.55 -17.57
N ASP A 58 10.71 -10.52 -17.80
CA ASP A 58 11.54 -9.29 -17.77
C ASP A 58 10.96 -8.17 -18.68
N HIS A 59 10.99 -6.92 -18.19
CA HIS A 59 10.07 -5.89 -18.67
C HIS A 59 10.52 -5.17 -19.97
N HIS A 60 9.61 -5.09 -20.94
CA HIS A 60 9.70 -4.27 -22.16
C HIS A 60 8.99 -2.91 -21.96
N ILE A 61 9.75 -1.81 -22.07
CA ILE A 61 9.40 -0.46 -21.58
C ILE A 61 8.25 0.25 -22.35
N GLU A 62 7.17 0.63 -21.62
CA GLU A 62 6.05 1.62 -21.86
C GLU A 62 4.91 1.31 -20.81
N LEU A 63 3.99 2.14 -20.26
CA LEU A 63 4.05 3.23 -19.21
C LEU A 63 3.16 2.89 -17.92
N GLU A 64 3.06 3.40 -16.65
CA GLU A 64 3.54 4.47 -15.66
C GLU A 64 2.98 4.15 -14.20
N ILE A 65 3.38 4.48 -12.93
CA ILE A 65 4.53 4.82 -11.96
C ILE A 65 3.94 4.64 -10.46
N TYR A 66 4.49 4.28 -9.25
CA TYR A 66 5.72 3.72 -8.56
C TYR A 66 5.52 3.40 -7.01
N LEU A 67 6.38 2.59 -6.30
CA LEU A 67 6.50 2.36 -4.79
C LEU A 67 7.95 1.98 -4.30
N CYS A 68 8.16 1.50 -3.06
CA CYS A 68 9.47 1.50 -2.34
C CYS A 68 10.49 0.41 -2.74
N GLY A 69 11.30 0.69 -3.76
CA GLY A 69 12.54 -0.05 -4.07
C GLY A 69 12.32 -1.43 -4.68
N ALA A 70 11.11 -1.95 -4.58
CA ALA A 70 10.65 -3.20 -5.16
C ALA A 70 10.75 -3.25 -6.70
N TYR A 71 10.78 -2.11 -7.39
CA TYR A 71 11.13 -2.01 -8.82
C TYR A 71 12.59 -2.38 -9.12
N ASN A 72 13.48 -2.29 -8.13
CA ASN A 72 14.83 -2.81 -8.23
C ASN A 72 14.85 -4.36 -8.18
N LEU A 73 13.74 -5.02 -7.82
CA LEU A 73 13.54 -6.47 -7.89
C LEU A 73 13.14 -6.93 -9.30
N LEU A 74 12.89 -6.00 -10.24
CA LEU A 74 12.66 -6.32 -11.65
C LEU A 74 13.80 -5.80 -12.51
N ARG A 75 14.36 -6.69 -13.35
CA ARG A 75 15.36 -6.30 -14.34
C ARG A 75 14.72 -5.57 -15.52
N ILE A 76 15.49 -4.64 -16.09
CA ILE A 76 15.24 -4.20 -17.47
C ILE A 76 15.53 -5.40 -18.38
N LYS A 77 14.68 -5.64 -19.38
CA LYS A 77 14.88 -6.69 -20.37
C LYS A 77 16.22 -6.50 -21.11
N GLU A 78 16.96 -7.60 -21.29
CA GLU A 78 18.24 -7.62 -22.00
C GLU A 78 18.18 -6.88 -23.36
N GLY A 79 19.09 -5.92 -23.53
CA GLY A 79 19.20 -5.04 -24.70
C GLY A 79 18.42 -3.73 -24.60
N HIS A 80 17.55 -3.55 -23.61
CA HIS A 80 16.76 -2.31 -23.39
C HIS A 80 17.37 -1.38 -22.31
N GLU A 81 18.43 -1.78 -21.62
CA GLU A 81 19.09 -1.03 -20.52
C GLU A 81 19.49 0.38 -20.98
N HIS A 82 20.02 0.49 -22.19
CA HIS A 82 20.46 1.75 -22.80
C HIS A 82 19.35 2.81 -22.93
N LEU A 83 18.07 2.42 -22.89
CA LEU A 83 16.93 3.35 -22.90
C LEU A 83 16.75 4.08 -21.56
N THR A 84 17.36 3.54 -20.49
CA THR A 84 17.39 4.15 -19.14
C THR A 84 18.64 5.02 -18.92
N ALA A 85 19.48 5.20 -19.94
CA ALA A 85 20.78 5.84 -19.80
C ALA A 85 20.69 7.31 -19.35
N PHE A 86 21.32 7.63 -18.24
CA PHE A 86 21.43 8.97 -17.66
C PHE A 86 22.88 9.44 -17.62
N ARG A 87 23.09 10.76 -17.58
CA ARG A 87 24.43 11.36 -17.63
C ARG A 87 24.71 12.17 -16.37
N THR A 88 25.82 11.84 -15.71
CA THR A 88 26.37 12.60 -14.58
C THR A 88 27.57 13.44 -15.03
N LYS A 89 28.13 14.24 -14.12
CA LYS A 89 29.41 14.94 -14.33
C LYS A 89 30.63 14.01 -14.52
N TYR A 90 30.50 12.71 -14.27
CA TYR A 90 31.59 11.74 -14.33
C TYR A 90 31.46 10.71 -15.47
N GLY A 91 30.29 10.59 -16.10
CA GLY A 91 30.06 9.63 -17.19
C GLY A 91 28.59 9.49 -17.56
N SER A 92 28.33 8.62 -18.53
CA SER A 92 27.00 8.05 -18.76
C SER A 92 26.87 6.74 -18.02
N TYR A 93 25.69 6.47 -17.47
CA TYR A 93 25.34 5.29 -16.68
C TYR A 93 23.95 4.81 -17.12
N GLU A 94 23.68 3.52 -16.99
CA GLU A 94 22.37 2.92 -17.29
C GLU A 94 21.89 2.07 -16.11
N TYR A 95 20.60 1.82 -16.03
CA TYR A 95 19.98 1.01 -14.99
C TYR A 95 19.73 -0.41 -15.49
N LEU A 96 20.18 -1.39 -14.70
CA LEU A 96 19.96 -2.83 -14.95
C LEU A 96 18.61 -3.32 -14.38
N VAL A 97 17.95 -2.49 -13.57
CA VAL A 97 16.69 -2.74 -12.86
C VAL A 97 15.79 -1.51 -12.97
N ILE A 98 14.47 -1.65 -12.85
CA ILE A 98 13.51 -0.57 -13.15
C ILE A 98 13.72 0.62 -12.17
N PRO A 99 14.14 1.83 -12.65
CA PRO A 99 14.49 2.97 -11.80
C PRO A 99 13.34 3.93 -11.51
N PHE A 100 13.35 4.60 -10.36
CA PHE A 100 12.32 5.58 -9.98
C PHE A 100 12.07 6.64 -11.07
N GLY A 101 10.79 6.80 -11.43
CA GLY A 101 10.37 7.69 -12.52
C GLY A 101 10.51 7.08 -13.91
N LEU A 102 11.00 5.83 -14.06
CA LEU A 102 10.86 5.11 -15.33
C LEU A 102 9.39 5.06 -15.63
N THR A 103 9.07 5.52 -16.83
CA THR A 103 7.71 5.93 -17.11
C THR A 103 6.80 4.75 -17.40
N ASN A 104 7.26 3.48 -17.32
CA ASN A 104 6.50 2.39 -16.67
C ASN A 104 7.23 1.87 -15.44
N ALA A 105 6.44 1.39 -14.49
CA ALA A 105 6.86 0.57 -13.38
C ALA A 105 5.72 -0.37 -12.90
N PRO A 106 4.55 0.14 -12.47
CA PRO A 106 3.71 -0.55 -11.49
C PRO A 106 2.76 -1.56 -12.10
N SER A 107 2.34 -1.38 -13.36
CA SER A 107 1.64 -2.42 -14.10
C SER A 107 2.58 -3.61 -14.35
N SER A 108 3.84 -3.33 -14.65
CA SER A 108 4.91 -4.31 -14.84
C SER A 108 5.32 -5.03 -13.55
N PHE A 109 5.12 -4.39 -12.40
CA PHE A 109 5.37 -4.98 -11.08
C PHE A 109 4.16 -5.76 -10.55
N GLN A 110 2.94 -5.22 -10.71
CA GLN A 110 1.70 -5.91 -10.40
C GLN A 110 1.53 -7.18 -11.23
N ASN A 111 2.02 -7.26 -12.48
CA ASN A 111 1.86 -8.46 -13.32
C ASN A 111 2.54 -9.72 -12.73
N PRO A 112 3.85 -9.75 -12.41
CA PRO A 112 4.46 -10.85 -11.66
C PRO A 112 3.75 -11.17 -10.34
N PHE A 113 3.23 -10.16 -9.63
CA PHE A 113 2.45 -10.41 -8.42
C PHE A 113 1.12 -11.09 -8.73
N ASN A 114 0.39 -10.66 -9.76
CA ASN A 114 -0.85 -11.31 -10.19
C ASN A 114 -0.61 -12.77 -10.60
N ASP A 115 0.54 -13.09 -11.21
CA ASP A 115 0.91 -14.47 -11.58
C ASP A 115 1.32 -15.30 -10.35
N ILE A 116 2.17 -14.76 -9.45
CA ILE A 116 2.63 -15.43 -8.21
C ILE A 116 1.50 -15.65 -7.20
N PHE A 117 0.57 -14.70 -7.14
CA PHE A 117 -0.52 -14.66 -6.17
C PHE A 117 -1.88 -15.08 -6.75
N TYR A 118 -1.95 -15.46 -8.03
CA TYR A 118 -3.15 -15.81 -8.80
C TYR A 118 -4.19 -16.63 -8.02
N ASP A 119 -3.74 -17.67 -7.33
CA ASP A 119 -4.54 -18.46 -6.39
C ASP A 119 -3.95 -18.31 -4.97
N PRO A 120 -4.64 -17.75 -3.96
CA PRO A 120 -6.03 -17.27 -3.95
C PRO A 120 -6.14 -15.72 -3.84
N PHE A 121 -5.91 -15.00 -4.94
CA PHE A 121 -6.06 -13.54 -4.98
C PHE A 121 -7.48 -13.09 -4.58
N ASP A 122 -7.63 -11.92 -3.94
CA ASP A 122 -8.88 -11.35 -3.41
C ASP A 122 -9.63 -12.17 -2.33
N ILE A 123 -9.13 -13.34 -1.87
CA ILE A 123 -9.83 -14.15 -0.85
C ILE A 123 -9.51 -13.71 0.59
N TYR A 124 -8.23 -13.53 0.91
CA TYR A 124 -7.74 -13.11 2.25
C TYR A 124 -6.59 -12.10 2.20
N PHE A 125 -6.21 -11.63 1.01
CA PHE A 125 -5.23 -10.58 0.84
C PHE A 125 -5.50 -9.81 -0.46
N VAL A 126 -5.04 -8.57 -0.51
CA VAL A 126 -5.04 -7.70 -1.69
C VAL A 126 -3.61 -7.17 -1.87
N VAL A 127 -3.15 -7.12 -3.12
CA VAL A 127 -1.88 -6.48 -3.48
C VAL A 127 -2.19 -5.28 -4.36
N TYR A 128 -1.74 -4.10 -3.94
CA TYR A 128 -1.76 -2.89 -4.77
C TYR A 128 -0.32 -2.42 -4.98
N LEU A 129 0.17 -2.73 -6.18
CA LEU A 129 1.56 -2.59 -6.60
C LEU A 129 2.46 -3.41 -5.68
N ASP A 130 2.99 -2.78 -4.64
CA ASP A 130 3.99 -3.30 -3.72
C ASP A 130 3.51 -3.18 -2.25
N ASP A 131 2.31 -2.61 -2.01
CA ASP A 131 1.59 -2.63 -0.73
C ASP A 131 0.70 -3.88 -0.65
N ILE A 132 1.10 -4.85 0.15
CA ILE A 132 0.33 -6.07 0.45
C ILE A 132 -0.51 -5.81 1.70
N MET A 133 -1.79 -6.20 1.68
CA MET A 133 -2.66 -6.20 2.85
C MET A 133 -3.32 -7.56 3.03
N VAL A 134 -3.17 -8.17 4.21
CA VAL A 134 -3.77 -9.46 4.59
C VAL A 134 -4.93 -9.21 5.57
N PHE A 135 -6.02 -9.97 5.45
CA PHE A 135 -7.21 -9.85 6.29
C PHE A 135 -7.87 -11.21 6.54
N SER A 136 -8.51 -11.37 7.71
CA SER A 136 -9.10 -12.64 8.16
C SER A 136 -10.44 -12.41 8.86
N LYS A 137 -11.00 -13.46 9.49
CA LYS A 137 -12.13 -13.32 10.45
C LYS A 137 -11.73 -13.65 11.89
N SER A 138 -10.66 -14.43 12.08
CA SER A 138 -10.07 -14.73 13.38
C SER A 138 -8.54 -14.67 13.34
N GLU A 139 -7.93 -14.64 14.53
CA GLU A 139 -6.48 -14.61 14.73
C GLU A 139 -5.81 -15.90 14.23
N GLU A 140 -6.47 -17.05 14.43
CA GLU A 140 -6.01 -18.37 13.97
C GLU A 140 -6.05 -18.49 12.44
N GLU A 141 -7.10 -17.96 11.79
CA GLU A 141 -7.13 -17.81 10.32
C GLU A 141 -6.00 -16.87 9.85
N HIS A 142 -5.72 -15.80 10.60
CA HIS A 142 -4.71 -14.81 10.22
C HIS A 142 -3.28 -15.36 10.22
N VAL A 143 -2.90 -16.11 11.25
CA VAL A 143 -1.61 -16.82 11.29
C VAL A 143 -1.41 -17.70 10.05
N ILE A 144 -2.46 -18.40 9.60
CA ILE A 144 -2.42 -19.27 8.42
C ILE A 144 -2.29 -18.43 7.14
N HIS A 145 -3.07 -17.37 6.98
CA HIS A 145 -3.05 -16.49 5.81
C HIS A 145 -1.72 -15.77 5.64
N VAL A 146 -1.18 -15.15 6.70
CA VAL A 146 0.14 -14.49 6.69
C VAL A 146 1.25 -15.50 6.42
N SER A 147 1.22 -16.69 7.04
CA SER A 147 2.19 -17.75 6.76
C SER A 147 2.17 -18.18 5.28
N SER A 148 1.00 -18.20 4.64
CA SER A 148 0.87 -18.50 3.20
C SER A 148 1.48 -17.41 2.33
N VAL A 149 1.23 -16.13 2.65
CA VAL A 149 1.82 -14.98 1.95
C VAL A 149 3.34 -14.95 2.10
N LEU A 150 3.86 -15.07 3.34
CA LEU A 150 5.30 -15.13 3.60
C LEU A 150 5.99 -16.34 2.91
N SER A 151 5.31 -17.49 2.85
CA SER A 151 5.80 -18.65 2.10
C SER A 151 5.95 -18.36 0.60
N LYS A 152 5.00 -17.63 -0.01
CA LYS A 152 5.08 -17.23 -1.42
C LYS A 152 6.16 -16.19 -1.68
N LEU A 153 6.31 -15.21 -0.78
CA LEU A 153 7.35 -14.18 -0.86
C LEU A 153 8.75 -14.84 -0.82
N ARG A 154 8.99 -15.72 0.17
CA ARG A 154 10.19 -16.57 0.25
C ARG A 154 10.42 -17.37 -1.03
N ALA A 155 9.41 -18.09 -1.52
CA ALA A 155 9.54 -18.96 -2.69
C ALA A 155 9.91 -18.22 -3.99
N ASN A 156 9.63 -16.91 -4.08
CA ASN A 156 9.94 -16.08 -5.24
C ASN A 156 11.08 -15.08 -5.00
N ASN A 157 11.77 -15.15 -3.85
CA ASN A 157 12.83 -14.20 -3.44
C ASN A 157 12.35 -12.73 -3.43
N ILE A 158 11.11 -12.51 -2.99
CA ILE A 158 10.55 -11.18 -2.75
C ILE A 158 10.74 -10.86 -1.27
N PHE A 159 11.38 -9.73 -0.96
CA PHE A 159 11.74 -9.35 0.39
C PHE A 159 10.90 -8.18 0.90
N ALA A 160 10.43 -8.27 2.14
CA ALA A 160 9.62 -7.26 2.82
C ALA A 160 10.47 -6.46 3.81
N LYS A 161 10.18 -5.16 4.01
CA LYS A 161 10.93 -4.35 5.00
C LYS A 161 10.22 -4.38 6.35
N ALA A 162 10.74 -5.19 7.29
CA ALA A 162 10.15 -5.35 8.63
C ALA A 162 9.85 -4.01 9.34
N SER A 163 10.72 -3.00 9.22
CA SER A 163 10.51 -1.67 9.80
C SER A 163 9.37 -0.84 9.16
N LYS A 164 8.58 -1.42 8.26
CA LYS A 164 7.41 -0.84 7.59
C LYS A 164 6.19 -1.76 7.65
N CYS A 165 6.39 -3.06 7.82
CA CYS A 165 5.32 -4.00 8.12
C CYS A 165 4.68 -3.68 9.48
N LEU A 166 3.40 -4.01 9.60
CA LEU A 166 2.61 -3.90 10.81
C LEU A 166 1.96 -5.27 10.99
N LEU A 167 2.31 -5.97 12.06
CA LEU A 167 1.94 -7.37 12.29
C LEU A 167 1.02 -7.51 13.52
N ASP A 168 0.03 -8.40 13.43
CA ASP A 168 -1.05 -8.69 14.39
C ASP A 168 -1.78 -7.43 15.01
N VAL A 169 -2.48 -6.65 14.16
CA VAL A 169 -3.22 -5.40 14.48
C VAL A 169 -4.68 -5.40 14.01
N SER A 170 -5.52 -4.55 14.63
CA SER A 170 -6.96 -4.42 14.35
C SER A 170 -7.34 -3.39 13.28
N SER A 171 -6.44 -2.44 12.97
CA SER A 171 -6.66 -1.37 12.00
C SER A 171 -5.36 -0.82 11.44
N VAL A 172 -5.35 -0.42 10.17
CA VAL A 172 -4.14 0.03 9.44
C VAL A 172 -4.48 0.99 8.30
N GLU A 173 -3.54 1.85 7.88
CA GLU A 173 -3.74 2.75 6.74
C GLU A 173 -3.36 2.07 5.41
N TYR A 174 -4.36 1.67 4.60
CA TYR A 174 -4.16 1.13 3.25
C TYR A 174 -4.58 2.15 2.19
N LEU A 175 -3.67 2.50 1.27
CA LEU A 175 -3.92 3.41 0.14
C LEU A 175 -4.57 4.76 0.51
N GLY A 176 -4.27 5.28 1.71
CA GLY A 176 -4.79 6.53 2.22
C GLY A 176 -6.09 6.44 3.05
N TYR A 177 -6.65 5.23 3.20
CA TYR A 177 -7.84 4.92 4.01
C TYR A 177 -7.45 4.16 5.27
N ILE A 178 -8.13 4.41 6.39
CA ILE A 178 -8.01 3.55 7.56
C ILE A 178 -8.93 2.36 7.37
N VAL A 179 -8.35 1.18 7.23
CA VAL A 179 -9.07 -0.09 7.26
C VAL A 179 -9.18 -0.55 8.70
N SER A 180 -10.36 -1.00 9.11
CA SER A 180 -10.56 -1.70 10.39
C SER A 180 -11.58 -2.83 10.25
N SER A 181 -11.80 -3.56 11.34
CA SER A 181 -12.92 -4.48 11.52
C SER A 181 -14.28 -3.88 11.15
N GLU A 182 -14.50 -2.61 11.51
CA GLU A 182 -15.76 -1.92 11.26
C GLU A 182 -15.95 -1.61 9.75
N GLY A 183 -14.84 -1.47 9.01
CA GLY A 183 -14.75 -1.31 7.57
C GLY A 183 -13.81 -0.18 7.15
N LEU A 184 -13.99 0.35 5.94
CA LEU A 184 -13.16 1.42 5.39
C LEU A 184 -13.59 2.80 5.90
N ASN A 185 -12.63 3.51 6.49
CA ASN A 185 -12.75 4.86 7.04
C ASN A 185 -11.75 5.82 6.38
N MET A 186 -11.97 7.13 6.53
CA MET A 186 -10.90 8.11 6.29
C MET A 186 -10.05 8.30 7.53
N ASP A 187 -8.76 8.55 7.34
CA ASP A 187 -7.89 9.04 8.40
C ASP A 187 -8.46 10.33 9.02
N GLN A 188 -8.45 10.37 10.35
CA GLN A 188 -8.97 11.49 11.13
C GLN A 188 -8.17 12.78 10.92
N GLU A 189 -6.87 12.72 10.65
CA GLU A 189 -6.09 13.93 10.37
C GLU A 189 -6.57 14.58 9.06
N LYS A 190 -6.69 13.81 7.98
CA LYS A 190 -7.31 14.27 6.72
C LYS A 190 -8.72 14.82 6.93
N VAL A 191 -9.55 14.20 7.77
CA VAL A 191 -10.88 14.75 8.14
C VAL A 191 -10.76 16.11 8.87
N GLN A 192 -9.82 16.27 9.81
CA GLN A 192 -9.56 17.55 10.47
C GLN A 192 -9.01 18.61 9.50
N GLN A 193 -8.17 18.25 8.53
CA GLN A 193 -7.69 19.15 7.48
C GLN A 193 -8.85 19.65 6.61
N ILE A 194 -9.81 18.78 6.25
CA ILE A 194 -11.05 19.15 5.55
C ILE A 194 -11.91 20.10 6.39
N LEU A 195 -12.12 19.80 7.68
CA LEU A 195 -12.88 20.65 8.60
C LEU A 195 -12.26 22.05 8.75
N ASN A 196 -10.93 22.15 8.75
CA ASN A 196 -10.20 23.41 8.79
C ASN A 196 -10.04 24.11 7.42
N TRP A 197 -10.47 23.47 6.32
CA TRP A 197 -10.34 24.01 4.96
C TRP A 197 -11.13 25.31 4.80
N LYS A 198 -10.46 26.38 4.37
CA LYS A 198 -11.05 27.73 4.24
C LYS A 198 -11.86 27.86 2.94
N PRO A 199 -12.98 28.60 2.91
CA PRO A 199 -13.77 28.79 1.68
C PRO A 199 -12.93 29.26 0.49
N PRO A 200 -13.06 28.64 -0.69
CA PRO A 200 -12.17 28.90 -1.82
C PRO A 200 -12.39 30.31 -2.39
N ARG A 201 -11.31 31.09 -2.46
CA ARG A 201 -11.33 32.50 -2.92
C ARG A 201 -11.03 32.66 -4.42
N ASN A 202 -10.72 31.58 -5.13
CA ASN A 202 -10.44 31.57 -6.56
C ASN A 202 -10.65 30.17 -7.15
N LEU A 203 -10.65 30.09 -8.49
CA LEU A 203 -10.88 28.86 -9.25
C LEU A 203 -9.90 27.73 -8.89
N LYS A 204 -8.60 28.03 -8.71
CA LYS A 204 -7.59 27.01 -8.37
C LYS A 204 -7.84 26.40 -6.99
N ALA A 205 -8.24 27.20 -6.01
CA ALA A 205 -8.61 26.72 -4.67
C ALA A 205 -9.89 25.85 -4.70
N LEU A 206 -10.88 26.22 -5.52
CA LEU A 206 -12.10 25.45 -5.72
C LEU A 206 -11.81 24.12 -6.43
N GLN A 207 -10.99 24.13 -7.48
CA GLN A 207 -10.52 22.93 -8.19
C GLN A 207 -9.73 21.99 -7.28
N SER A 208 -8.84 22.52 -6.43
CA SER A 208 -8.08 21.71 -5.47
C SER A 208 -8.99 21.01 -4.46
N PHE A 209 -10.00 21.72 -3.93
CA PHE A 209 -10.96 21.18 -2.97
C PHE A 209 -11.89 20.13 -3.63
N LEU A 210 -12.42 20.41 -4.82
CA LEU A 210 -13.29 19.47 -5.54
C LEU A 210 -12.52 18.26 -6.09
N GLY A 211 -11.26 18.41 -6.46
CA GLY A 211 -10.38 17.30 -6.86
C GLY A 211 -10.18 16.31 -5.72
N PHE A 212 -9.78 16.82 -4.54
CA PHE A 212 -9.71 16.01 -3.31
C PHE A 212 -11.06 15.35 -2.98
N ALA A 213 -12.15 16.12 -3.00
CA ALA A 213 -13.46 15.60 -2.64
C ALA A 213 -14.03 14.58 -3.64
N ASN A 214 -13.57 14.60 -4.89
CA ASN A 214 -13.96 13.64 -5.93
C ASN A 214 -13.26 12.28 -5.76
N PHE A 215 -12.07 12.22 -5.13
CA PHE A 215 -11.42 10.96 -4.76
C PHE A 215 -12.27 10.19 -3.74
N HIS A 216 -12.67 10.85 -2.65
CA HIS A 216 -13.51 10.29 -1.58
C HIS A 216 -15.02 10.27 -1.90
N ARG A 217 -15.45 10.57 -3.14
CA ARG A 217 -16.88 10.75 -3.51
C ARG A 217 -17.79 9.57 -3.17
N HIS A 218 -17.23 8.36 -3.12
CA HIS A 218 -17.96 7.11 -2.86
C HIS A 218 -18.44 7.00 -1.41
N LEU A 219 -17.75 7.67 -0.48
CA LEU A 219 -18.17 7.80 0.92
C LEU A 219 -19.36 8.77 1.07
N ILE A 220 -19.48 9.76 0.17
CA ILE A 220 -20.42 10.86 0.32
C ILE A 220 -21.76 10.54 -0.36
N LYS A 221 -22.75 10.14 0.45
CA LYS A 221 -24.13 9.91 -0.01
C LYS A 221 -24.68 11.14 -0.74
N ASN A 222 -25.16 10.95 -1.97
CA ASN A 222 -25.65 11.99 -2.88
C ASN A 222 -24.60 13.07 -3.26
N TYR A 223 -23.30 12.74 -3.30
CA TYR A 223 -22.20 13.65 -3.65
C TYR A 223 -22.52 14.65 -4.79
N SER A 224 -23.00 14.17 -5.94
CA SER A 224 -23.31 15.00 -7.12
C SER A 224 -24.36 16.10 -6.86
N LYS A 225 -25.26 15.91 -5.87
CA LYS A 225 -26.22 16.95 -5.44
C LYS A 225 -25.59 17.92 -4.44
N LYS A 226 -24.64 17.48 -3.61
CA LYS A 226 -23.89 18.32 -2.66
C LYS A 226 -22.85 19.23 -3.33
N ILE A 227 -22.54 19.02 -4.61
CA ILE A 227 -21.57 19.84 -5.37
C ILE A 227 -22.17 20.56 -6.59
N SER A 228 -23.49 20.52 -6.81
CA SER A 228 -24.11 21.10 -8.02
C SER A 228 -23.80 22.58 -8.22
N SER A 229 -23.80 23.32 -7.12
CA SER A 229 -23.67 24.77 -7.08
C SER A 229 -22.24 25.20 -6.74
N LEU A 230 -21.36 24.24 -6.44
CA LEU A 230 -19.89 24.41 -6.47
C LEU A 230 -19.33 24.17 -7.87
N THR A 231 -19.85 23.17 -8.60
CA THR A 231 -19.40 22.86 -9.98
C THR A 231 -19.86 23.90 -11.01
N SER A 232 -20.92 24.66 -10.73
CA SER A 232 -21.29 25.83 -11.54
C SER A 232 -20.20 26.92 -11.52
N PHE A 233 -19.45 27.07 -10.42
CA PHE A 233 -18.32 28.02 -10.27
C PHE A 233 -17.02 27.54 -10.95
N LEU A 234 -17.01 26.38 -11.61
CA LEU A 234 -15.89 25.92 -12.45
C LEU A 234 -15.96 26.45 -13.89
N LYS A 235 -17.00 27.21 -14.25
CA LYS A 235 -17.19 27.78 -15.59
C LYS A 235 -16.36 29.05 -15.77
N LYS A 236 -16.08 29.44 -17.02
CA LYS A 236 -15.23 30.62 -17.32
C LYS A 236 -15.80 31.94 -16.81
N ASP A 237 -17.13 32.04 -16.74
CA ASP A 237 -17.84 33.28 -16.43
C ASP A 237 -18.15 33.44 -14.92
N SER A 238 -17.55 32.60 -14.08
CA SER A 238 -17.81 32.52 -12.64
C SER A 238 -16.95 33.48 -11.82
N CYS A 239 -17.55 34.59 -11.38
CA CYS A 239 -16.93 35.52 -10.44
C CYS A 239 -16.80 34.92 -9.02
N PHE A 240 -15.73 35.29 -8.31
CA PHE A 240 -15.55 35.01 -6.87
C PHE A 240 -15.82 36.28 -6.05
N PRO A 241 -16.25 36.19 -4.78
CA PRO A 241 -16.40 34.99 -3.94
C PRO A 241 -17.58 34.08 -4.33
N LEU A 242 -17.66 32.90 -3.71
CA LEU A 242 -18.84 32.03 -3.79
C LEU A 242 -20.10 32.77 -3.30
N ASN A 243 -21.27 32.44 -3.88
CA ASN A 243 -22.56 32.87 -3.35
C ASN A 243 -22.96 32.03 -2.12
N ASP A 244 -23.97 32.48 -1.38
CA ASP A 244 -24.40 31.81 -0.14
C ASP A 244 -24.85 30.36 -0.35
N GLU A 245 -25.41 30.04 -1.53
CA GLU A 245 -25.81 28.68 -1.91
C GLU A 245 -24.59 27.75 -2.05
N ALA A 246 -23.56 28.18 -2.80
CA ALA A 246 -22.33 27.41 -2.96
C ALA A 246 -21.51 27.36 -1.66
N LEU A 247 -21.56 28.41 -0.84
CA LEU A 247 -20.96 28.42 0.49
C LEU A 247 -21.66 27.39 1.42
N ASN A 248 -22.99 27.37 1.43
CA ASN A 248 -23.77 26.39 2.16
C ASN A 248 -23.46 24.95 1.68
N GLN A 249 -23.37 24.72 0.36
CA GLN A 249 -22.91 23.44 -0.18
C GLN A 249 -21.49 23.07 0.27
N PHE A 250 -20.55 24.03 0.32
CA PHE A 250 -19.19 23.82 0.82
C PHE A 250 -19.19 23.35 2.29
N HIS A 251 -19.99 23.99 3.16
CA HIS A 251 -20.14 23.58 4.55
C HIS A 251 -20.82 22.20 4.68
N GLN A 252 -21.93 21.97 3.99
CA GLN A 252 -22.62 20.67 3.97
C GLN A 252 -21.80 19.53 3.37
N LEU A 253 -20.79 19.82 2.53
CA LEU A 253 -19.86 18.82 2.02
C LEU A 253 -18.80 18.49 3.09
N LYS A 254 -18.25 19.50 3.78
CA LYS A 254 -17.34 19.32 4.91
C LYS A 254 -17.96 18.50 6.06
N GLU A 255 -19.23 18.74 6.37
CA GLU A 255 -19.99 17.91 7.33
C GLU A 255 -20.26 16.50 6.81
N ALA A 256 -20.40 16.30 5.50
CA ALA A 256 -20.56 14.96 4.94
C ALA A 256 -19.31 14.08 5.06
N PHE A 257 -18.13 14.67 5.30
CA PHE A 257 -16.91 13.94 5.62
C PHE A 257 -16.84 13.46 7.07
N THR A 258 -17.48 14.14 8.03
CA THR A 258 -17.53 13.68 9.43
C THR A 258 -18.63 12.64 9.65
N ILE A 259 -19.75 12.77 8.93
CA ILE A 259 -20.85 11.79 8.90
C ILE A 259 -20.57 10.74 7.80
N THR A 260 -19.30 10.41 7.55
CA THR A 260 -18.90 9.39 6.57
C THR A 260 -19.46 8.04 7.03
N PRO A 261 -20.35 7.39 6.25
CA PRO A 261 -20.71 6.01 6.51
C PRO A 261 -19.48 5.14 6.26
N ILE A 262 -19.15 4.27 7.21
CA ILE A 262 -18.09 3.28 7.06
C ILE A 262 -18.41 2.44 5.81
N LEU A 263 -17.49 2.41 4.84
CA LEU A 263 -17.71 1.65 3.62
C LEU A 263 -17.39 0.19 3.92
N LEU A 264 -18.43 -0.57 4.26
CA LEU A 264 -18.37 -2.03 4.29
C LEU A 264 -17.91 -2.54 2.93
N TYR A 265 -16.93 -3.45 2.94
CA TYR A 265 -16.47 -4.13 1.73
C TYR A 265 -17.64 -4.71 0.94
N PRO A 266 -17.68 -4.56 -0.40
CA PRO A 266 -18.68 -5.24 -1.21
C PRO A 266 -18.46 -6.75 -1.08
N PRO A 267 -19.39 -7.52 -0.49
CA PRO A 267 -19.22 -8.97 -0.41
C PRO A 267 -19.29 -9.52 -1.83
N LEU A 268 -18.16 -10.02 -2.34
CA LEU A 268 -17.95 -10.36 -3.75
C LEU A 268 -19.04 -11.27 -4.35
N TRP A 269 -19.76 -12.02 -3.51
CA TRP A 269 -20.80 -12.98 -3.91
C TRP A 269 -22.17 -12.84 -3.21
N ARG A 270 -22.56 -11.61 -2.78
CA ARG A 270 -23.88 -11.26 -2.16
C ARG A 270 -24.16 -11.92 -0.78
N PRO A 271 -25.35 -11.68 -0.17
CA PRO A 271 -26.01 -10.40 0.09
C PRO A 271 -25.75 -9.92 1.54
N MET A 272 -26.23 -8.72 1.89
CA MET A 272 -25.98 -8.04 3.18
C MET A 272 -26.09 -8.90 4.46
N HIS A 273 -24.96 -9.17 5.12
CA HIS A 273 -24.82 -9.17 6.58
C HIS A 273 -23.33 -8.86 6.93
N PRO A 274 -23.03 -8.17 8.05
CA PRO A 274 -21.66 -7.79 8.41
C PRO A 274 -20.94 -8.91 9.19
N ILE A 275 -19.61 -8.96 9.07
CA ILE A 275 -18.58 -9.33 10.07
C ILE A 275 -17.22 -9.41 9.34
N MET A 276 -16.24 -8.63 9.79
CA MET A 276 -14.79 -8.91 9.69
C MET A 276 -14.11 -8.28 10.91
N PRO A 277 -13.04 -8.89 11.43
CA PRO A 277 -12.00 -8.15 12.13
C PRO A 277 -10.57 -8.56 11.72
N TRP A 278 -9.61 -7.68 12.03
CA TRP A 278 -8.15 -7.85 11.83
C TRP A 278 -7.68 -7.69 10.37
N VAL A 279 -6.84 -6.67 10.14
CA VAL A 279 -6.35 -6.22 8.81
C VAL A 279 -4.93 -5.67 8.93
N LEU A 280 -4.03 -6.14 8.08
CA LEU A 280 -2.61 -6.26 8.40
C LEU A 280 -1.65 -6.15 7.19
N TYR A 281 -0.36 -5.87 7.42
CA TYR A 281 0.57 -5.24 6.46
C TYR A 281 2.01 -5.84 6.48
#